data_AF-A0A0Q2YW48-F1
#
_entry.id   AF-A0A0Q2YW48-F1
#
_cell.length_a   1.000
_cell.length_b   1.000
_cell.length_c   1.000
_cell.angle_alpha   90.00
_cell.angle_beta   90.00
_cell.angle_gamma   90.00
#
_symmetry.space_group_name_H-M   'P 1'
#
loop_
_entity.id
_entity.type
_entity.pdbx_description
1 polymer ?
#
loop_
_entity_poly.entity_id
_entity_poly.type
_entity_poly.pdbx_seq_one_letter_code
_entity_poly.pdbx_strand_id
1 'polypeptide(L)'
;MNRFLDVLSTLIVLVFLGWLFIPSSLFLRDISMTVTGRTVQYVREVPYGSVTAEWNAEITLIDGEEFECSSGAWRIAHYQVVSGNTVTYDLGAWADKCLEAGPPYYLTTTRRVLLFGKVPMRQMRTITEVQGTRAQADINTEPREQ
;
A
#
# COMPACT_ATOMS: atom_id res chain seq x y z
N MET A 1 -29.68 37.94 -4.69
CA MET A 1 -29.58 36.60 -4.09
C MET A 1 -28.99 35.59 -5.07
N ASN A 2 -29.46 35.53 -6.32
CA ASN A 2 -28.99 34.55 -7.32
C ASN A 2 -27.48 34.64 -7.60
N ARG A 3 -26.92 35.84 -7.83
CA ARG A 3 -25.47 35.98 -8.10
C ARG A 3 -24.55 35.46 -6.99
N PHE A 4 -24.95 35.56 -5.73
CA PHE A 4 -24.15 35.04 -4.61
C PHE A 4 -24.15 33.51 -4.60
N LEU A 5 -25.32 32.90 -4.87
CA LEU A 5 -25.45 31.46 -4.99
C LEU A 5 -24.69 30.92 -6.21
N ASP A 6 -24.69 31.64 -7.33
CA ASP A 6 -23.94 31.26 -8.54
C ASP A 6 -22.43 31.26 -8.29
N VAL A 7 -21.91 32.29 -7.61
CA VAL A 7 -20.49 32.37 -7.25
C VAL A 7 -20.11 31.27 -6.26
N LEU A 8 -20.93 31.03 -5.24
CA LEU A 8 -20.69 29.98 -4.26
C LEU A 8 -20.68 28.58 -4.90
N SER A 9 -21.66 28.30 -5.77
CA SER A 9 -21.75 27.05 -6.53
C SER A 9 -20.50 26.86 -7.41
N THR A 10 -20.09 27.90 -8.12
CA THR A 10 -18.89 27.85 -8.97
C THR A 10 -17.63 27.56 -8.16
N LEU A 11 -17.46 28.20 -7.01
CA LEU A 11 -16.33 27.96 -6.11
C LEU A 11 -16.31 26.52 -5.59
N ILE A 12 -17.46 25.97 -5.19
CA ILE A 12 -17.56 24.58 -4.73
C ILE A 12 -17.16 23.62 -5.84
N VAL A 13 -17.64 23.83 -7.07
CA VAL A 13 -17.27 22.99 -8.22
C VAL A 13 -15.77 23.08 -8.49
N LEU A 14 -15.17 24.27 -8.46
CA LEU A 14 -13.74 24.45 -8.67
C LEU A 14 -12.89 23.78 -7.59
N VAL A 15 -13.29 23.90 -6.32
CA VAL A 15 -12.62 23.23 -5.20
C VAL A 15 -12.73 21.72 -5.33
N PHE A 16 -13.91 21.21 -5.69
CA PHE A 16 -14.13 19.77 -5.89
C PHE A 16 -13.32 19.22 -7.07
N LEU A 17 -13.30 19.94 -8.20
CA LEU A 17 -12.46 19.58 -9.34
C LEU A 17 -10.99 19.60 -8.95
N GLY A 18 -10.52 20.67 -8.29
CA GLY A 18 -9.15 20.77 -7.79
C GLY A 18 -8.80 19.58 -6.90
N TRP A 19 -9.66 19.22 -5.96
CA TRP A 19 -9.50 18.05 -5.09
C TRP A 19 -9.29 16.75 -5.88
N LEU A 20 -10.07 16.50 -6.94
CA LEU A 20 -9.97 15.28 -7.75
C LEU A 20 -8.61 15.14 -8.46
N PHE A 21 -7.93 16.26 -8.74
CA PHE A 21 -6.66 16.28 -9.44
C PHE A 21 -5.43 16.22 -8.52
N ILE A 22 -5.59 16.29 -7.20
CA ILE A 22 -4.46 16.29 -6.26
C ILE A 22 -4.22 14.85 -5.76
N PRO A 23 -3.15 14.17 -6.20
CA PRO A 23 -2.83 12.81 -5.74
C PRO A 23 -2.21 12.81 -4.34
N SER A 24 -2.37 11.69 -3.61
CA SER A 24 -1.69 11.48 -2.32
C SER A 24 -0.16 11.60 -2.42
N SER A 25 0.42 11.30 -3.59
CA SER A 25 1.87 11.34 -3.84
C SER A 25 2.51 12.71 -3.68
N LEU A 26 1.73 13.79 -3.70
CA LEU A 26 2.23 15.14 -3.40
C LEU A 26 2.56 15.31 -1.90
N PHE A 27 1.83 14.62 -1.04
CA PHE A 27 1.94 14.75 0.41
C PHE A 27 2.73 13.62 1.06
N LEU A 28 2.67 12.41 0.47
CA LEU A 28 3.40 11.24 0.89
C LEU A 28 3.98 10.56 -0.34
N ARG A 29 5.31 10.56 -0.48
CA ARG A 29 5.99 9.98 -1.63
C ARG A 29 6.71 8.70 -1.24
N ASP A 30 6.38 7.61 -1.92
CA ASP A 30 7.13 6.35 -1.82
C ASP A 30 8.43 6.47 -2.62
N ILE A 31 9.57 6.24 -1.98
CA ILE A 31 10.89 6.27 -2.62
C ILE A 31 11.34 4.85 -2.92
N SER A 32 11.32 3.98 -1.91
CA SER A 32 11.64 2.56 -2.07
C SER A 32 11.02 1.73 -0.97
N MET A 33 10.84 0.45 -1.26
CA MET A 33 10.39 -0.55 -0.30
C MET A 33 11.19 -1.83 -0.55
N THR A 34 11.80 -2.35 0.49
CA THR A 34 12.52 -3.63 0.48
C THR A 34 11.93 -4.53 1.53
N VAL A 35 11.82 -5.82 1.20
CA VAL A 35 11.24 -6.84 2.09
C VAL A 35 12.29 -7.91 2.31
N THR A 36 12.53 -8.27 3.57
CA THR A 36 13.45 -9.33 3.96
C THR A 36 12.76 -10.20 5.02
N GLY A 37 12.28 -11.37 4.59
CA GLY A 37 11.41 -12.20 5.40
C GLY A 37 10.14 -11.44 5.77
N ARG A 38 9.94 -11.19 7.07
CA ARG A 38 8.79 -10.43 7.58
C ARG A 38 9.04 -8.92 7.69
N THR A 39 10.30 -8.51 7.60
CA THR A 39 10.70 -7.12 7.84
C THR A 39 10.58 -6.32 6.55
N VAL A 40 9.84 -5.22 6.61
CA VAL A 40 9.76 -4.24 5.54
C VAL A 40 10.56 -3.02 5.93
N GLN A 41 11.51 -2.63 5.08
CA GLN A 41 12.15 -1.34 5.14
C GLN A 41 11.53 -0.45 4.07
N TYR A 42 11.00 0.69 4.49
CA TYR A 42 10.22 1.57 3.65
C TYR A 42 10.78 2.99 3.74
N VAL A 43 11.22 3.50 2.61
CA VAL A 43 11.78 4.85 2.46
C VAL A 43 10.74 5.75 1.82
N ARG A 44 10.45 6.87 2.47
CA ARG A 44 9.38 7.78 2.09
C ARG A 44 9.63 9.23 2.46
N GLU A 45 9.07 10.13 1.67
CA GLU A 45 9.13 11.56 1.95
C GLU A 45 7.76 12.12 2.29
N VAL A 46 7.74 13.14 3.14
CA VAL A 46 6.55 13.92 3.50
C VAL A 46 6.84 15.42 3.25
N PRO A 47 6.79 15.88 1.98
CA PRO A 47 7.37 17.17 1.58
C PRO A 47 6.80 18.39 2.29
N TYR A 48 5.54 18.29 2.75
CA TYR A 48 4.82 19.37 3.41
C TYR A 48 4.68 19.17 4.93
N GLY A 49 5.51 18.29 5.51
CA GLY A 49 5.47 17.93 6.93
C GLY A 49 4.59 16.71 7.21
N SER A 50 4.36 16.42 8.48
CA SER A 50 3.69 15.19 8.91
C SER A 50 2.28 15.04 8.34
N VAL A 51 1.92 13.82 7.92
CA VAL A 51 0.59 13.53 7.35
C VAL A 51 -0.07 12.33 8.03
N THR A 52 -1.39 12.25 7.95
CA THR A 52 -2.13 11.05 8.33
C THR A 52 -2.56 10.35 7.06
N ALA A 53 -2.37 9.03 6.98
CA ALA A 53 -2.76 8.25 5.82
C ALA A 53 -3.36 6.92 6.25
N GLU A 54 -4.25 6.40 5.40
CA GLU A 54 -4.71 5.02 5.49
C GLU A 54 -3.87 4.14 4.58
N TRP A 55 -3.67 2.89 4.98
CA TRP A 55 -2.98 1.90 4.19
C TRP A 55 -3.58 0.51 4.32
N ASN A 56 -3.38 -0.31 3.29
CA ASN A 56 -3.58 -1.75 3.30
C ASN A 56 -2.45 -2.42 2.51
N ALA A 57 -2.20 -3.71 2.76
CA ALA A 57 -1.19 -4.48 2.03
C ALA A 57 -1.71 -5.86 1.67
N GLU A 58 -1.23 -6.38 0.54
CA GLU A 58 -1.60 -7.66 -0.05
C GLU A 58 -0.33 -8.34 -0.57
N ILE A 59 -0.23 -9.65 -0.37
CA ILE A 59 0.80 -10.50 -0.96
C ILE A 59 0.12 -11.44 -1.96
N THR A 60 0.61 -11.44 -3.20
CA THR A 60 0.18 -12.36 -4.25
C THR A 60 1.36 -13.22 -4.67
N LEU A 61 1.25 -14.54 -4.54
CA LEU A 61 2.32 -15.45 -4.97
C LEU A 61 2.43 -15.47 -6.49
N ILE A 62 3.67 -15.48 -7.00
CA ILE A 62 3.96 -15.69 -8.41
C ILE A 62 3.96 -17.21 -8.66
N ASP A 63 3.28 -17.66 -9.71
CA ASP A 63 3.16 -19.06 -10.18
C ASP A 63 2.53 -20.08 -9.19
N GLY A 64 1.95 -19.62 -8.08
CA GLY A 64 1.07 -20.44 -7.23
C GLY A 64 -0.40 -20.25 -7.61
N GLU A 65 -1.27 -21.21 -7.29
CA GLU A 65 -2.73 -21.19 -7.56
C GLU A 65 -3.46 -19.95 -6.96
N GLU A 66 -3.26 -18.75 -7.50
CA GLU A 66 -3.90 -17.48 -7.07
C GLU A 66 -3.93 -17.30 -5.54
N PHE A 67 -2.83 -17.65 -4.87
CA PHE A 67 -2.77 -17.57 -3.41
C PHE A 67 -2.50 -16.12 -2.97
N GLU A 68 -3.48 -15.55 -2.26
CA GLU A 68 -3.44 -14.17 -1.79
C GLU A 68 -3.55 -14.08 -0.26
N CYS A 69 -2.68 -13.28 0.35
CA CYS A 69 -2.78 -12.87 1.75
C CYS A 69 -3.05 -11.37 1.82
N SER A 70 -4.01 -10.95 2.67
CA SER A 70 -4.36 -9.53 2.83
C SER A 70 -4.23 -9.10 4.29
N SER A 71 -3.77 -7.87 4.50
CA SER A 71 -3.80 -7.22 5.82
C SER A 71 -5.24 -6.96 6.33
N GLY A 72 -6.24 -7.16 5.47
CA GLY A 72 -7.65 -6.94 5.76
C GLY A 72 -8.04 -5.46 5.69
N ALA A 73 -8.74 -4.99 6.71
CA ALA A 73 -9.25 -3.62 6.77
C ALA A 73 -8.14 -2.57 6.70
N TRP A 74 -8.46 -1.41 6.11
CA TRP A 74 -7.60 -0.23 6.09
C TRP A 74 -7.15 0.16 7.50
N ARG A 75 -5.87 0.49 7.63
CA ARG A 75 -5.25 0.93 8.88
C ARG A 75 -4.83 2.38 8.76
N ILE A 76 -5.05 3.16 9.81
CA ILE A 76 -4.58 4.55 9.90
C ILE A 76 -3.15 4.55 10.44
N ALA A 77 -2.28 5.32 9.82
CA ALA A 77 -0.93 5.58 10.30
C ALA A 77 -0.58 7.06 10.22
N HIS A 78 0.27 7.50 11.16
CA HIS A 78 0.82 8.85 11.21
C HIS A 78 2.24 8.85 10.67
N TYR A 79 2.41 9.62 9.60
CA TYR A 79 3.62 9.71 8.82
C TYR A 79 4.38 10.98 9.23
N GLN A 80 5.27 10.85 10.21
CA GLN A 80 6.10 11.95 10.68
C GLN A 80 7.37 12.14 9.84
N VAL A 81 7.95 13.34 9.93
CA VAL A 81 9.30 13.63 9.42
C VAL A 81 10.32 12.89 10.29
N VAL A 82 11.16 12.06 9.68
CA VAL A 82 12.21 11.30 10.38
C VAL A 82 13.55 11.49 9.69
N SER A 83 14.64 11.47 10.46
CA SER A 83 15.99 11.49 9.88
C SER A 83 16.20 10.29 8.96
N GLY A 84 16.63 10.53 7.73
CA GLY A 84 16.86 9.48 6.72
C GLY A 84 15.59 8.89 6.10
N ASN A 85 14.39 9.41 6.42
CA ASN A 85 13.13 9.09 5.72
C ASN A 85 12.77 7.59 5.68
N THR A 86 13.38 6.79 6.54
CA THR A 86 13.31 5.33 6.53
C THR A 86 12.57 4.85 7.77
N VAL A 87 11.61 3.96 7.57
CA VAL A 87 10.91 3.25 8.64
C VAL A 87 10.96 1.75 8.40
N THR A 88 10.98 1.00 9.50
CA THR A 88 10.98 -0.47 9.47
C THR A 88 9.76 -0.98 10.22
N TYR A 89 9.06 -1.95 9.64
CA TYR A 89 7.90 -2.60 10.26
C TYR A 89 7.82 -4.09 9.91
N ASP A 90 7.09 -4.85 10.73
CA ASP A 90 6.80 -6.26 10.50
C ASP A 90 5.49 -6.44 9.73
N LEU A 91 5.45 -7.38 8.79
CA LEU A 91 4.26 -7.71 8.00
C LEU A 91 3.12 -8.32 8.84
N GLY A 92 3.31 -8.65 10.12
CA GLY A 92 2.25 -9.17 10.99
C GLY A 92 1.77 -10.57 10.60
N ALA A 93 0.93 -11.18 11.44
CA ALA A 93 0.51 -12.58 11.29
C ALA A 93 -0.32 -12.88 10.02
N TRP A 94 -0.87 -11.85 9.39
CA TRP A 94 -1.68 -12.02 8.17
C TRP A 94 -0.85 -12.48 6.97
N ALA A 95 0.46 -12.21 6.99
CA ALA A 95 1.37 -12.54 5.89
C ALA A 95 1.95 -13.97 6.00
N ASP A 96 1.78 -14.64 7.16
CA ASP A 96 2.54 -15.84 7.53
C ASP A 96 2.47 -16.93 6.47
N LYS A 97 1.26 -17.30 6.03
CA LYS A 97 1.07 -18.35 5.01
C LYS A 97 1.76 -18.02 3.68
N CYS A 98 1.72 -16.76 3.26
CA CYS A 98 2.37 -16.35 2.01
C CYS A 98 3.90 -16.29 2.16
N LEU A 99 4.39 -15.89 3.32
CA LEU A 99 5.82 -15.87 3.60
C LEU A 99 6.40 -17.29 3.75
N GLU A 100 5.64 -18.21 4.33
CA GLU A 100 5.98 -19.65 4.44
C GLU A 100 6.04 -20.33 3.07
N ALA A 101 5.13 -19.97 2.15
CA ALA A 101 5.17 -20.45 0.76
C ALA A 101 6.41 -19.97 -0.01
N GLY A 102 7.08 -18.93 0.49
CA GLY A 102 8.33 -18.41 -0.04
C GLY A 102 8.20 -17.62 -1.35
N PRO A 103 9.25 -16.88 -1.74
CA PRO A 103 9.33 -16.17 -3.01
C PRO A 103 9.36 -17.14 -4.22
N PRO A 104 8.98 -16.69 -5.42
CA PRO A 104 8.67 -15.30 -5.78
C PRO A 104 7.24 -14.87 -5.42
N TYR A 105 7.06 -13.60 -5.03
CA TYR A 105 5.75 -12.99 -4.76
C TYR A 105 5.77 -11.46 -4.96
N TYR A 106 4.60 -10.87 -5.15
CA TYR A 106 4.38 -9.43 -5.15
C TYR A 106 3.82 -8.97 -3.80
N LEU A 107 4.48 -8.01 -3.15
CA LEU A 107 3.89 -7.22 -2.06
C LEU A 107 3.30 -5.95 -2.67
N THR A 108 1.97 -5.87 -2.73
CA THR A 108 1.24 -4.65 -3.04
C THR A 108 0.95 -3.91 -1.74
N THR A 109 1.28 -2.62 -1.68
CA THR A 109 0.77 -1.73 -0.62
C THR A 109 0.00 -0.58 -1.25
N THR A 110 -1.23 -0.35 -0.79
CA THR A 110 -2.02 0.81 -1.19
C THR A 110 -2.09 1.78 -0.03
N ARG A 111 -1.90 3.07 -0.32
CA ARG A 111 -1.97 4.15 0.67
C ARG A 111 -2.86 5.27 0.15
N ARG A 112 -3.46 6.04 1.06
CA ARG A 112 -4.13 7.30 0.73
C ARG A 112 -4.01 8.29 1.88
N VAL A 113 -3.60 9.52 1.57
CA VAL A 113 -3.50 10.59 2.56
C VAL A 113 -4.91 11.04 2.96
N LEU A 114 -5.09 11.36 4.24
CA LEU A 114 -6.33 11.91 4.78
C LEU A 114 -6.15 13.42 5.01
N LEU A 115 -6.78 14.27 4.18
CA LEU A 115 -6.77 15.71 4.46
C LEU A 115 -7.58 16.00 5.71
N PHE A 116 -7.00 16.84 6.57
CA PHE A 116 -7.51 17.13 7.91
C PHE A 116 -7.80 15.86 8.73
N GLY A 117 -7.11 14.75 8.42
CA GLY A 117 -7.30 13.45 9.09
C GLY A 117 -8.63 12.76 8.80
N LYS A 118 -9.43 13.23 7.83
CA LYS A 118 -10.78 12.70 7.57
C LYS A 118 -11.10 12.42 6.12
N VAL A 119 -10.67 13.28 5.20
CA VAL A 119 -11.12 13.20 3.81
C VAL A 119 -10.07 12.45 2.99
N PRO A 120 -10.37 11.24 2.48
CA PRO A 120 -9.40 10.43 1.76
C PRO A 120 -9.10 11.02 0.39
N MET A 121 -7.82 11.19 0.13
CA MET A 121 -7.30 11.55 -1.18
C MET A 121 -7.24 10.34 -2.11
N ARG A 122 -6.88 10.57 -3.38
CA ARG A 122 -6.68 9.50 -4.36
C ARG A 122 -5.61 8.53 -3.90
N GLN A 123 -5.89 7.24 -4.04
CA GLN A 123 -4.98 6.17 -3.67
C GLN A 123 -3.68 6.22 -4.49
N MET A 124 -2.60 5.81 -3.84
CA MET A 124 -1.31 5.50 -4.44
C MET A 124 -1.03 4.02 -4.17
N ARG A 125 -0.54 3.31 -5.20
CA ARG A 125 -0.24 1.88 -5.13
C ARG A 125 1.24 1.67 -5.42
N THR A 126 1.89 0.90 -4.56
CA THR A 126 3.29 0.52 -4.72
C THR A 126 3.35 -1.01 -4.74
N ILE A 127 4.02 -1.56 -5.75
CA ILE A 127 4.19 -3.00 -5.93
C ILE A 127 5.68 -3.28 -5.83
N THR A 128 6.05 -4.19 -4.93
CA THR A 128 7.42 -4.66 -4.76
C THR A 128 7.47 -6.15 -5.03
N GLU A 129 8.28 -6.54 -5.99
CA GLU A 129 8.54 -7.95 -6.27
C GLU A 129 9.66 -8.45 -5.36
N VAL A 130 9.39 -9.56 -4.67
CA VAL A 130 10.38 -10.25 -3.85
C VAL A 130 10.84 -11.48 -4.59
N GLN A 131 12.10 -11.44 -5.03
CA GLN A 131 12.72 -12.49 -5.83
C GLN A 131 13.17 -13.67 -4.97
N GLY A 132 13.18 -14.86 -5.58
CA GLY A 132 13.74 -16.07 -4.99
C GLY A 132 13.31 -17.32 -5.77
N THR A 133 13.81 -18.48 -5.34
CA THR A 133 13.51 -19.76 -5.97
C THR A 133 12.67 -20.60 -5.02
N ARG A 134 11.42 -20.90 -5.42
CA ARG A 134 10.57 -21.84 -4.69
C ARG A 134 11.03 -23.27 -4.99
N ALA A 135 11.09 -24.12 -3.98
CA ALA A 135 11.22 -25.56 -4.22
C ALA A 135 9.96 -26.01 -4.95
N GLN A 136 10.11 -26.51 -6.18
CA GLN A 136 9.00 -27.00 -6.98
C GLN A 136 8.33 -28.14 -6.21
N ALA A 137 7.04 -28.01 -5.90
CA ALA A 137 6.29 -29.11 -5.32
C ALA A 137 6.33 -30.27 -6.33
N ASP A 138 6.84 -31.42 -5.89
CA ASP A 138 7.04 -32.59 -6.76
C ASP A 138 5.66 -33.14 -7.16
N ILE A 139 5.14 -32.72 -8.32
CA ILE A 139 3.80 -33.08 -8.83
C ILE A 139 3.71 -34.58 -9.22
N ASN A 140 4.75 -35.39 -8.94
CA ASN A 140 4.89 -36.76 -9.40
C ASN A 140 4.80 -37.84 -8.29
N THR A 141 4.19 -37.55 -7.14
CA THR A 141 3.85 -38.62 -6.16
C THR A 141 2.37 -38.98 -6.21
N GLU A 142 1.98 -39.58 -7.34
CA GLU A 142 0.79 -40.43 -7.38
C GLU A 142 1.14 -41.74 -6.63
N PRO A 143 0.37 -42.16 -5.60
CA PRO A 143 0.61 -43.44 -4.95
C PRO A 143 0.23 -44.55 -5.94
N ARG A 144 1.23 -45.30 -6.44
CA ARG A 144 0.97 -46.61 -7.05
C ARG A 144 0.43 -47.53 -5.95
N GLU A 145 -0.89 -47.67 -5.88
CA GLU A 145 -1.53 -48.79 -5.20
C GLU A 145 -0.99 -50.09 -5.83
N GLN A 146 -0.45 -50.95 -4.96
CA GLN A 146 -0.13 -52.35 -5.25
C GLN A 146 -1.29 -53.22 -4.80
#